data_AF-A0A348HEC8-F1
#
_entry.id   AF-A0A348HEC8-F1
#
_cell.length_a   1.000
_cell.length_b   1.000
_cell.length_c   1.000
_cell.angle_alpha   90.00
_cell.angle_beta   90.00
_cell.angle_gamma   90.00
#
_symmetry.space_group_name_H-M   'P 1'
#
loop_
_entity.id
_entity.type
_entity.pdbx_description
1 polymer ?
#
loop_
_entity_poly.entity_id
_entity_poly.type
_entity_poly.pdbx_seq_one_letter_code
_entity_poly.pdbx_strand_id
1 'polypeptide(L)'
;MAEPDWGAIQLAYEAGTPYREIADQHGVSESYVRKVGKQQEWNRPAKASKGRGRKASTQSVRTDTNAHSCAPQVEHSVLEAADDIQTAYGITPRAASFVVEYMKDRNGTQAALRAGYAESGASVQASRLLANAKVRRAVDEQIQAQTARTLIGQDWVLGQWAAIATADVSELTQVRRGCCRHCHGVDHGYQYIDEAEHQAAEERAEAKGYELPPFGGYGYTAHQRPNADCPMCGGEGMARVYTPDTRDLSPAARLLLDGIEQTKNGIKVTTRDRDAALDRIAKHLGMLSNSRVELSGPNGGPIQHEYTADDYRAAREKLRNRMRPDHE
;
A
#
# COMPACT_ATOMS: atom_id res chain seq x y z
N MET A 1 -16.27 -58.86 -34.58
CA MET A 1 -16.28 -57.66 -33.72
C MET A 1 -17.32 -56.73 -34.30
N ALA A 2 -18.33 -56.32 -33.52
CA ALA A 2 -19.38 -55.44 -34.01
C ALA A 2 -18.76 -54.12 -34.49
N GLU A 3 -19.18 -53.63 -35.66
CA GLU A 3 -18.72 -52.33 -36.14
C GLU A 3 -19.19 -51.23 -35.17
N PRO A 4 -18.32 -50.29 -34.79
CA PRO A 4 -18.72 -49.18 -33.93
C PRO A 4 -19.78 -48.34 -34.63
N ASP A 5 -20.83 -47.96 -33.90
CA ASP A 5 -21.85 -47.03 -34.41
C ASP A 5 -21.26 -45.62 -34.55
N TRP A 6 -20.74 -45.33 -35.74
CA TRP A 6 -20.08 -44.06 -36.04
C TRP A 6 -21.02 -42.85 -35.97
N GLY A 7 -22.32 -43.04 -36.21
CA GLY A 7 -23.30 -41.96 -36.10
C GLY A 7 -23.45 -41.50 -34.65
N ALA A 8 -23.55 -42.45 -33.72
CA ALA A 8 -23.62 -42.16 -32.28
C ALA A 8 -22.32 -41.55 -31.73
N ILE A 9 -21.16 -42.05 -32.20
CA ILE A 9 -19.85 -41.51 -31.81
C ILE A 9 -19.69 -40.06 -32.30
N GLN A 10 -20.08 -39.76 -33.54
CA GLN A 10 -20.02 -38.40 -34.08
C GLN A 10 -20.91 -37.45 -33.27
N LEU A 11 -22.16 -37.85 -33.00
CA LEU A 11 -23.11 -37.03 -32.26
C LEU A 11 -22.61 -36.74 -30.82
N ALA A 12 -22.04 -37.73 -30.14
CA ALA A 12 -21.44 -37.54 -28.82
C ALA A 12 -20.15 -36.68 -28.87
N TYR A 13 -19.39 -36.77 -29.96
CA TYR A 13 -18.21 -35.96 -30.20
C TYR A 13 -18.57 -34.48 -30.37
N GLU A 14 -19.56 -34.18 -31.20
CA GLU A 14 -20.08 -32.84 -31.48
C GLU A 14 -20.86 -32.26 -30.29
N ALA A 15 -21.48 -33.10 -29.45
CA ALA A 15 -22.09 -32.68 -28.18
C ALA A 15 -21.07 -32.29 -27.10
N GLY A 16 -19.77 -32.53 -27.33
CA GLY A 16 -18.71 -32.17 -26.38
C GLY A 16 -18.50 -33.18 -25.24
N THR A 17 -19.13 -34.36 -25.28
CA THR A 17 -18.98 -35.46 -24.29
C THR A 17 -17.51 -35.91 -24.18
N PRO A 18 -16.90 -36.04 -22.99
CA PRO A 18 -15.48 -36.34 -22.85
C PRO A 18 -15.09 -37.63 -23.58
N TYR A 19 -13.95 -37.61 -24.29
CA TYR A 19 -13.54 -38.71 -25.18
C TYR A 19 -13.47 -40.08 -24.52
N ARG A 20 -13.09 -40.12 -23.23
CA ARG A 20 -13.05 -41.35 -22.43
C ARG A 20 -14.43 -42.00 -22.28
N GLU A 21 -15.48 -41.19 -22.11
CA GLU A 21 -16.84 -41.70 -21.94
C GLU A 21 -17.41 -42.22 -23.27
N ILE A 22 -17.09 -41.56 -24.39
CA ILE A 22 -17.41 -42.05 -25.74
C ILE A 22 -16.70 -43.38 -26.01
N ALA A 23 -15.42 -43.47 -25.63
CA ALA A 23 -14.61 -44.67 -25.78
C ALA A 23 -15.18 -45.87 -25.00
N ASP A 24 -15.55 -45.65 -23.74
CA ASP A 24 -16.12 -46.68 -22.86
C ASP A 24 -17.49 -47.16 -23.36
N GLN A 25 -18.36 -46.25 -23.82
CA GLN A 25 -19.71 -46.58 -24.31
C GLN A 25 -19.71 -47.38 -25.62
N HIS A 26 -18.77 -47.08 -26.52
CA HIS A 26 -18.73 -47.68 -27.85
C HIS A 26 -17.63 -48.74 -28.00
N GLY A 27 -16.94 -49.11 -26.91
CA GLY A 27 -15.92 -50.16 -26.91
C GLY A 27 -14.72 -49.86 -27.82
N VAL A 28 -14.41 -48.59 -28.05
CA VAL A 28 -13.29 -48.12 -28.89
C VAL A 28 -12.27 -47.37 -28.05
N SER A 29 -11.00 -47.30 -28.47
CA SER A 29 -9.99 -46.57 -27.70
C SER A 29 -10.15 -45.05 -27.82
N GLU A 30 -9.85 -44.31 -26.75
CA GLU A 30 -9.92 -42.84 -26.71
C GLU A 30 -9.09 -42.18 -27.83
N SER A 31 -7.88 -42.70 -28.05
CA SER A 31 -6.98 -42.25 -29.12
C SER A 31 -7.59 -42.44 -30.51
N TYR A 32 -8.37 -43.50 -30.70
CA TYR A 32 -9.03 -43.79 -31.96
C TYR A 32 -10.20 -42.83 -32.23
N VAL A 33 -11.04 -42.53 -31.22
CA VAL A 33 -12.10 -41.51 -31.33
C VAL A 33 -11.53 -40.14 -31.70
N ARG A 34 -10.42 -39.73 -31.07
CA ARG A 34 -9.73 -38.47 -31.39
C ARG A 34 -9.15 -38.45 -32.81
N LYS A 35 -8.58 -39.57 -33.26
CA LYS A 35 -8.01 -39.70 -34.60
C LYS A 35 -9.10 -39.60 -35.67
N VAL A 36 -10.20 -40.33 -35.51
CA VAL A 36 -11.31 -40.31 -36.49
C VAL A 36 -11.99 -38.95 -36.53
N GLY A 37 -12.28 -38.34 -35.37
CA GLY A 37 -12.87 -37.00 -35.32
C GLY A 37 -12.00 -35.94 -36.01
N LYS A 38 -10.67 -36.05 -35.93
CA LYS A 38 -9.75 -35.18 -36.67
C LYS A 38 -9.69 -35.50 -38.17
N GLN A 39 -9.74 -36.78 -38.53
CA GLN A 39 -9.66 -37.22 -39.93
C GLN A 39 -10.94 -36.92 -40.73
N GLN A 40 -12.09 -36.91 -40.05
CA GLN A 40 -13.41 -36.59 -40.61
C GLN A 40 -13.83 -35.13 -40.33
N GLU A 41 -12.93 -34.32 -39.77
CA GLU A 41 -13.11 -32.89 -39.48
C GLU A 41 -14.39 -32.54 -38.67
N TRP A 42 -14.71 -33.36 -37.66
CA TRP A 42 -15.90 -33.14 -36.83
C TRP A 42 -15.75 -31.91 -35.92
N ASN A 43 -16.81 -31.12 -35.81
CA ASN A 43 -16.80 -29.87 -35.05
C ASN A 43 -17.10 -30.12 -33.57
N ARG A 44 -16.16 -29.80 -32.68
CA ARG A 44 -16.35 -29.98 -31.23
C ARG A 44 -16.43 -28.64 -30.50
N PRO A 45 -17.47 -28.40 -29.69
CA PRO A 45 -17.60 -27.16 -28.94
C PRO A 45 -16.46 -27.03 -27.93
N ALA A 46 -15.92 -25.81 -27.82
CA ALA A 46 -14.90 -25.48 -26.83
C ALA A 46 -15.44 -25.77 -25.42
N LYS A 47 -14.62 -26.40 -24.56
CA LYS A 47 -15.04 -26.74 -23.20
C LYS A 47 -15.46 -25.47 -22.44
N ALA A 48 -16.73 -25.41 -22.03
CA ALA A 48 -17.18 -24.47 -21.02
C ALA A 48 -16.38 -24.70 -19.73
N SER A 49 -15.65 -23.67 -19.28
CA SER A 49 -14.93 -23.72 -18.01
C SER A 49 -15.94 -23.89 -16.87
N LYS A 50 -15.81 -24.97 -16.09
CA LYS A 50 -16.61 -25.12 -14.87
C LYS A 50 -16.18 -24.03 -13.89
N GLY A 51 -17.07 -23.06 -13.67
CA GLY A 51 -16.97 -22.08 -12.60
C GLY A 51 -16.81 -22.80 -11.26
N ARG A 52 -15.64 -22.64 -10.64
CA ARG A 52 -15.37 -23.12 -9.30
C ARG A 52 -16.04 -22.15 -8.33
N GLY A 53 -16.94 -22.66 -7.49
CA GLY A 53 -17.64 -21.89 -6.47
C GLY A 53 -16.66 -21.07 -5.61
N ARG A 54 -17.05 -19.82 -5.36
CA ARG A 54 -16.35 -18.86 -4.51
C ARG A 54 -16.08 -19.46 -3.12
N LYS A 55 -14.80 -19.69 -2.81
CA LYS A 55 -14.27 -19.51 -1.46
C LYS A 55 -13.54 -18.18 -1.45
N ALA A 56 -13.88 -17.33 -0.48
CA ALA A 56 -13.24 -16.04 -0.28
C ALA A 56 -11.76 -16.27 0.08
N SER A 57 -10.87 -15.89 -0.84
CA SER A 57 -9.44 -15.78 -0.59
C SER A 57 -8.94 -14.47 -1.18
N THR A 58 -8.39 -13.65 -0.31
CA THR A 58 -7.27 -12.72 -0.52
C THR A 58 -6.80 -12.59 -1.97
N GLN A 59 -6.98 -11.41 -2.55
CA GLN A 59 -6.41 -11.04 -3.84
C GLN A 59 -4.87 -11.13 -3.76
N SER A 60 -4.31 -12.26 -4.18
CA SER A 60 -2.95 -12.27 -4.70
C SER A 60 -3.05 -11.94 -6.19
N VAL A 61 -2.68 -10.71 -6.51
CA VAL A 61 -2.40 -10.28 -7.88
C VAL A 61 -1.16 -11.05 -8.31
N ARG A 62 -1.33 -12.04 -9.18
CA ARG A 62 -0.23 -12.62 -9.95
C ARG A 62 0.04 -11.66 -11.11
N THR A 63 1.17 -10.97 -11.02
CA THR A 63 1.72 -10.17 -12.10
C THR A 63 2.20 -11.10 -13.21
N ASP A 64 1.77 -10.80 -14.44
CA ASP A 64 2.34 -11.33 -15.66
C ASP A 64 3.82 -10.96 -15.73
N THR A 65 4.70 -11.89 -15.41
CA THR A 65 6.14 -11.75 -15.67
C THR A 65 6.40 -12.08 -17.13
N ASN A 66 5.94 -11.23 -18.05
CA ASN A 66 6.51 -11.19 -19.39
C ASN A 66 6.30 -9.83 -20.08
N ALA A 67 7.06 -8.84 -19.61
CA ALA A 67 7.37 -7.61 -20.34
C ALA A 67 8.64 -7.00 -19.72
N HIS A 68 9.80 -7.59 -19.97
CA HIS A 68 11.11 -6.98 -19.67
C HIS A 68 12.06 -7.18 -20.86
N SER A 69 11.66 -6.63 -22.01
CA SER A 69 12.58 -6.38 -23.10
C SER A 69 12.38 -4.95 -23.62
N CYS A 70 12.75 -3.96 -22.79
CA CYS A 70 13.19 -2.65 -23.28
C CYS A 70 13.93 -1.86 -22.18
N ALA A 71 15.05 -2.37 -21.68
CA ALA A 71 16.09 -1.56 -21.08
C ALA A 71 17.42 -2.30 -21.25
N PRO A 72 18.46 -1.67 -21.84
CA PRO A 72 19.77 -2.31 -21.92
C PRO A 72 20.27 -2.59 -20.50
N GLN A 73 20.53 -3.85 -20.21
CA GLN A 73 21.19 -4.28 -18.97
C GLN A 73 22.65 -3.83 -19.08
N VAL A 74 22.96 -2.60 -18.67
CA VAL A 74 24.34 -2.20 -18.42
C VAL A 74 24.66 -2.71 -17.02
N GLU A 75 25.59 -3.66 -16.93
CA GLU A 75 26.18 -4.04 -15.64
C GLU A 75 26.87 -2.80 -15.06
N HIS A 76 26.15 -2.05 -14.22
CA HIS A 76 26.68 -0.86 -13.56
C HIS A 76 27.60 -1.28 -12.42
N SER A 77 28.81 -1.72 -12.76
CA SER A 77 29.91 -1.83 -11.79
C SER A 77 30.31 -0.42 -11.36
N VAL A 78 30.31 -0.17 -10.04
CA VAL A 78 30.82 1.08 -9.47
C VAL A 78 32.32 1.08 -9.75
N LEU A 79 32.81 1.96 -10.64
CA LEU A 79 34.24 2.13 -10.83
C LEU A 79 34.78 2.87 -9.60
N GLU A 80 35.44 2.15 -8.70
CA GLU A 80 35.94 2.70 -7.43
C GLU A 80 37.35 3.29 -7.58
N ALA A 81 38.12 2.86 -8.58
CA ALA A 81 39.45 3.37 -8.87
C ALA A 81 39.43 4.54 -9.85
N ALA A 82 40.23 5.57 -9.56
CA ALA A 82 40.37 6.75 -10.42
C ALA A 82 40.89 6.38 -11.82
N ASP A 83 41.77 5.37 -11.93
CA ASP A 83 42.36 4.95 -13.21
C ASP A 83 41.32 4.31 -14.15
N ASP A 84 40.34 3.58 -13.60
CA ASP A 84 39.25 2.98 -14.37
C ASP A 84 38.31 4.07 -14.91
N ILE A 85 37.95 5.05 -14.07
CA ILE A 85 37.15 6.21 -14.47
C ILE A 85 37.90 7.04 -15.52
N GLN A 86 39.21 7.24 -15.34
CA GLN A 86 40.03 7.96 -16.30
C GLN A 86 39.95 7.31 -17.69
N THR A 87 40.14 5.99 -17.74
CA THR A 87 40.14 5.21 -18.98
C THR A 87 38.77 5.16 -19.63
N ALA A 88 37.70 4.96 -18.84
CA ALA A 88 36.33 4.85 -19.34
C ALA A 88 35.78 6.15 -19.94
N TYR A 89 36.10 7.31 -19.33
CA TYR A 89 35.54 8.60 -19.76
C TYR A 89 36.53 9.49 -20.53
N GLY A 90 37.79 9.08 -20.65
CA GLY A 90 38.84 9.86 -21.31
C GLY A 90 38.99 11.25 -20.70
N ILE A 91 39.06 11.29 -19.36
CA ILE A 91 39.27 12.49 -18.53
C ILE A 91 40.67 12.49 -17.94
N THR A 92 41.10 13.59 -17.32
CA THR A 92 42.43 13.65 -16.68
C THR A 92 42.46 12.85 -15.37
N PRO A 93 43.62 12.34 -14.93
CA PRO A 93 43.73 11.61 -13.67
C PRO A 93 43.18 12.42 -12.48
N ARG A 94 43.49 13.71 -12.42
CA ARG A 94 42.99 14.62 -11.35
C ARG A 94 41.48 14.82 -11.42
N ALA A 95 40.90 14.87 -12.61
CA ALA A 95 39.45 14.91 -12.77
C ALA A 95 38.78 13.58 -12.38
N ALA A 96 39.44 12.45 -12.62
CA ALA A 96 38.96 11.14 -12.17
C ALA A 96 39.03 10.99 -10.64
N SER A 97 40.14 11.41 -10.01
CA SER A 97 40.24 11.51 -8.54
C SER A 97 39.16 12.43 -7.96
N PHE A 98 38.85 13.54 -8.66
CA PHE A 98 37.75 14.42 -8.27
C PHE A 98 36.40 13.70 -8.29
N VAL A 99 36.09 12.88 -9.30
CA VAL A 99 34.83 12.11 -9.34
C VAL A 99 34.74 11.13 -8.17
N VAL A 100 35.82 10.38 -7.88
CA VAL A 100 35.86 9.44 -6.74
C VAL A 100 35.63 10.19 -5.42
N GLU A 101 36.33 11.31 -5.20
CA GLU A 101 36.20 12.10 -3.97
C GLU A 101 34.85 12.80 -3.85
N TYR A 102 34.23 13.19 -4.96
CA TYR A 102 32.91 13.80 -5.00
C TYR A 102 31.81 12.80 -4.64
N MET A 103 31.96 11.53 -5.01
CA MET A 103 30.98 10.49 -4.66
C MET A 103 30.95 10.13 -3.17
N LYS A 104 31.93 10.56 -2.37
CA LYS A 104 31.96 10.34 -0.92
C LYS A 104 31.02 11.28 -0.15
N ASP A 105 31.03 12.57 -0.48
CA ASP A 105 30.31 13.62 0.29
C ASP A 105 29.47 14.58 -0.57
N ARG A 106 29.47 14.42 -1.91
CA ARG A 106 28.83 15.31 -2.89
C ARG A 106 29.20 16.79 -2.71
N ASN A 107 30.36 17.06 -2.12
CA ASN A 107 30.88 18.40 -1.90
C ASN A 107 31.97 18.71 -2.91
N GLY A 108 31.66 19.56 -3.90
CA GLY A 108 32.58 19.87 -5.00
C GLY A 108 33.90 20.48 -4.52
N THR A 109 33.85 21.45 -3.61
CA THR A 109 35.04 22.14 -3.12
C THR A 109 35.98 21.18 -2.39
N GLN A 110 35.44 20.36 -1.50
CA GLN A 110 36.24 19.38 -0.73
C GLN A 110 36.78 18.27 -1.63
N ALA A 111 35.99 17.81 -2.61
CA ALA A 111 36.46 16.86 -3.61
C ALA A 111 37.63 17.40 -4.45
N ALA A 112 37.58 18.68 -4.84
CA ALA A 112 38.67 19.33 -5.56
C ALA A 112 39.95 19.43 -4.71
N LEU A 113 39.84 19.78 -3.43
CA LEU A 113 40.99 19.81 -2.52
C LEU A 113 41.63 18.42 -2.38
N ARG A 114 40.83 17.37 -2.15
CA ARG A 114 41.32 15.99 -2.00
C ARG A 114 41.88 15.40 -3.30
N ALA A 115 41.36 15.82 -4.46
CA ALA A 115 41.92 15.54 -5.78
C ALA A 115 43.18 16.36 -6.11
N GLY A 116 43.65 17.18 -5.17
CA GLY A 116 44.92 17.89 -5.22
C GLY A 116 44.86 19.25 -5.92
N TYR A 117 43.69 19.84 -6.18
CA TYR A 117 43.59 21.20 -6.72
C TYR A 117 43.99 22.26 -5.69
N ALA A 118 44.51 23.39 -6.16
CA ALA A 118 44.96 24.48 -5.30
C ALA A 118 43.80 25.04 -4.45
N GLU A 119 44.07 25.28 -3.18
CA GLU A 119 43.06 25.71 -2.20
C GLU A 119 42.36 27.01 -2.59
N SER A 120 43.14 28.00 -3.04
CA SER A 120 42.64 29.30 -3.48
C SER A 120 41.67 29.26 -4.67
N GLY A 121 41.62 28.14 -5.41
CA GLY A 121 40.78 27.97 -6.60
C GLY A 121 39.85 26.76 -6.57
N ALA A 122 39.81 25.98 -5.48
CA ALA A 122 39.13 24.69 -5.44
C ALA A 122 37.63 24.77 -5.78
N SER A 123 36.92 25.78 -5.26
CA SER A 123 35.49 25.99 -5.55
C SER A 123 35.21 26.30 -7.02
N VAL A 124 36.04 27.16 -7.63
CA VAL A 124 35.92 27.53 -9.05
C VAL A 124 36.24 26.33 -9.94
N GLN A 125 37.27 25.55 -9.60
CA GLN A 125 37.63 24.34 -10.33
C GLN A 125 36.56 23.26 -10.21
N ALA A 126 36.00 23.04 -9.02
CA ALA A 126 34.90 22.11 -8.82
C ALA A 126 33.69 22.46 -9.70
N SER A 127 33.31 23.74 -9.75
CA SER A 127 32.21 24.22 -10.58
C SER A 127 32.47 23.99 -12.08
N ARG A 128 33.71 24.25 -12.53
CA ARG A 128 34.14 23.99 -13.92
C ARG A 128 34.15 22.50 -14.26
N LEU A 129 34.61 21.65 -13.34
CA LEU A 129 34.63 20.19 -13.51
C LEU A 129 33.22 19.63 -13.60
N LEU A 130 32.29 20.07 -12.74
CA LEU A 130 30.89 19.65 -12.80
C LEU A 130 30.15 20.15 -14.04
N ALA A 131 30.61 21.24 -14.67
CA ALA A 131 30.10 21.71 -15.95
C ALA A 131 30.69 20.95 -17.15
N ASN A 132 31.83 20.27 -17.00
CA ASN A 132 32.44 19.48 -18.06
C ASN A 132 31.59 18.24 -18.36
N ALA A 133 31.13 18.09 -19.60
CA ALA A 133 30.21 17.02 -20.01
C ALA A 133 30.73 15.61 -19.69
N LYS A 134 32.04 15.34 -19.83
CA LYS A 134 32.62 14.01 -19.55
C LYS A 134 32.64 13.69 -18.07
N VAL A 135 33.01 14.68 -17.25
CA VAL A 135 33.05 14.54 -15.78
C VAL A 135 31.63 14.42 -15.23
N ARG A 136 30.69 15.24 -15.73
CA ARG A 136 29.27 15.14 -15.37
C ARG A 136 28.69 13.77 -15.71
N ARG A 137 28.94 13.26 -16.92
CA ARG A 137 28.52 11.91 -17.30
C ARG A 137 29.07 10.84 -16.34
N ALA A 138 30.36 10.92 -15.97
CA ALA A 138 30.97 10.00 -15.01
C ALA A 138 30.30 10.07 -13.63
N VAL A 139 29.99 11.28 -13.13
CA VAL A 139 29.27 11.47 -11.87
C VAL A 139 27.85 10.91 -11.95
N ASP A 140 27.12 11.19 -13.02
CA ASP A 140 25.73 10.76 -13.18
C ASP A 140 25.62 9.23 -13.26
N GLU A 141 26.50 8.57 -14.01
CA GLU A 141 26.56 7.10 -14.10
C GLU A 141 26.95 6.47 -12.75
N GLN A 142 27.83 7.09 -11.97
CA GLN A 142 28.17 6.65 -10.63
C GLN A 142 27.02 6.81 -9.63
N ILE A 143 26.24 7.90 -9.73
CA ILE A 143 25.02 8.07 -8.95
C ILE A 143 24.01 6.99 -9.31
N GLN A 144 23.80 6.72 -10.60
CA GLN A 144 22.90 5.66 -11.06
C GLN A 144 23.35 4.28 -10.58
N ALA A 145 24.65 3.97 -10.66
CA ALA A 145 25.22 2.72 -10.16
C ALA A 145 25.03 2.56 -8.64
N GLN A 146 25.24 3.63 -7.86
CA GLN A 146 24.97 3.61 -6.42
C GLN A 146 23.47 3.44 -6.10
N THR A 147 22.59 4.12 -6.83
CA THR A 147 21.13 3.97 -6.68
C THR A 147 20.68 2.56 -7.03
N ALA A 148 21.21 1.98 -8.10
CA ALA A 148 20.95 0.60 -8.50
C ALA A 148 21.46 -0.40 -7.46
N ARG A 149 22.68 -0.19 -6.92
CA ARG A 149 23.27 -1.04 -5.88
C ARG A 149 22.52 -0.97 -4.55
N THR A 150 22.11 0.22 -4.15
CA THR A 150 21.39 0.42 -2.87
C THR A 150 19.91 0.06 -2.96
N LEU A 151 19.37 -0.15 -4.17
CA LEU A 151 17.95 -0.42 -4.44
C LEU A 151 17.00 0.67 -3.91
N ILE A 152 17.52 1.82 -3.48
CA ILE A 152 16.74 2.97 -2.99
C ILE A 152 16.62 3.97 -4.14
N GLY A 153 15.78 3.62 -5.11
CA GLY A 153 15.38 4.50 -6.22
C GLY A 153 14.15 5.35 -5.87
N GLN A 154 13.79 6.25 -6.79
CA GLN A 154 12.56 7.05 -6.68
C GLN A 154 11.31 6.15 -6.57
N ASP A 155 11.23 5.11 -7.38
CA ASP A 155 10.12 4.14 -7.35
C ASP A 155 10.05 3.39 -6.02
N TRP A 156 11.20 3.07 -5.41
CA TRP A 156 11.23 2.43 -4.11
C TRP A 156 10.65 3.37 -3.03
N VAL A 157 11.06 4.64 -3.02
CA VAL A 157 10.56 5.65 -2.07
C VAL A 157 9.06 5.86 -2.24
N LEU A 158 8.58 5.97 -3.48
CA LEU A 158 7.16 6.08 -3.79
C LEU A 158 6.39 4.85 -3.34
N GLY A 159 6.94 3.65 -3.55
CA GLY A 159 6.38 2.40 -3.07
C GLY A 159 6.24 2.37 -1.54
N GLN A 160 7.24 2.88 -0.80
CA GLN A 160 7.16 3.00 0.66
C GLN A 160 6.05 3.96 1.09
N TRP A 161 5.97 5.16 0.50
CA TRP A 161 4.90 6.11 0.82
C TRP A 161 3.53 5.57 0.46
N ALA A 162 3.40 4.88 -0.68
CA ALA A 162 2.15 4.25 -1.08
C ALA A 162 1.72 3.19 -0.07
N ALA A 163 2.64 2.31 0.34
CA ALA A 163 2.38 1.30 1.35
C ALA A 163 1.94 1.89 2.71
N ILE A 164 2.57 2.98 3.17
CA ILE A 164 2.14 3.70 4.39
C ILE A 164 0.75 4.30 4.20
N ALA A 165 0.53 5.02 3.10
CA ALA A 165 -0.72 5.71 2.82
C ALA A 165 -1.92 4.75 2.77
N THR A 166 -1.74 3.58 2.15
CA THR A 166 -2.81 2.59 1.95
C THR A 166 -2.88 1.52 3.04
N ALA A 167 -1.99 1.53 4.03
CA ALA A 167 -1.99 0.54 5.10
C ALA A 167 -3.29 0.60 5.91
N ASP A 168 -3.81 -0.58 6.29
CA ASP A 168 -5.00 -0.70 7.11
C ASP A 168 -4.67 -0.52 8.59
N VAL A 169 -5.23 0.55 9.19
CA VAL A 169 -5.05 0.88 10.61
C VAL A 169 -5.70 -0.17 11.52
N SER A 170 -6.71 -0.88 11.02
CA SER A 170 -7.41 -1.93 11.78
C SER A 170 -6.53 -3.15 12.04
N GLU A 171 -5.44 -3.33 11.29
CA GLU A 171 -4.41 -4.33 11.62
C GLU A 171 -3.64 -3.97 12.90
N LEU A 172 -3.56 -2.68 13.26
CA LEU A 172 -2.80 -2.20 14.42
C LEU A 172 -3.69 -2.04 15.66
N THR A 173 -4.89 -1.47 15.49
CA THR A 173 -5.81 -1.24 16.61
C THR A 173 -7.24 -1.50 16.19
N GLN A 174 -7.97 -2.27 16.99
CA GLN A 174 -9.34 -2.68 16.72
C GLN A 174 -10.23 -2.32 17.89
N VAL A 175 -11.43 -1.84 17.60
CA VAL A 175 -12.50 -1.80 18.60
C VAL A 175 -13.31 -3.08 18.44
N ARG A 176 -13.14 -4.02 19.38
CA ARG A 176 -13.92 -5.27 19.42
C ARG A 176 -15.04 -5.14 20.44
N ARG A 177 -16.26 -5.53 20.04
CA ARG A 177 -17.38 -5.68 20.96
C ARG A 177 -17.47 -7.13 21.39
N GLY A 178 -17.25 -7.38 22.66
CA GLY A 178 -17.39 -8.70 23.26
C GLY A 178 -18.55 -8.72 24.24
N CYS A 179 -18.98 -9.91 24.64
CA CYS A 179 -20.11 -10.06 25.55
C CYS A 179 -19.88 -9.36 26.91
N CYS A 180 -20.97 -8.97 27.55
CA CYS A 180 -20.96 -8.56 28.96
C CYS A 180 -21.04 -9.82 29.84
N ARG A 181 -20.82 -9.65 31.15
CA ARG A 181 -20.86 -10.74 32.13
C ARG A 181 -22.23 -11.45 32.24
N HIS A 182 -23.28 -10.92 31.64
CA HIS A 182 -24.65 -11.45 31.72
C HIS A 182 -25.19 -11.97 30.38
N CYS A 183 -24.43 -11.85 29.30
CA CYS A 183 -24.92 -12.13 27.95
C CYS A 183 -25.40 -13.57 27.77
N HIS A 184 -24.60 -14.52 28.26
CA HIS A 184 -24.82 -15.95 28.02
C HIS A 184 -25.14 -16.71 29.30
N GLY A 185 -25.40 -15.98 30.41
CA GLY A 185 -25.73 -16.58 31.69
C GLY A 185 -27.15 -17.15 31.67
N VAL A 186 -27.38 -18.20 32.46
CA VAL A 186 -28.73 -18.72 32.69
C VAL A 186 -29.59 -17.60 33.27
N ASP A 187 -30.74 -17.33 32.65
CA ASP A 187 -31.62 -16.19 32.97
C ASP A 187 -30.91 -14.82 33.01
N HIS A 188 -29.84 -14.65 32.23
CA HIS A 188 -28.96 -13.48 32.26
C HIS A 188 -28.32 -13.20 33.63
N GLY A 189 -28.15 -14.24 34.46
CA GLY A 189 -27.31 -14.19 35.65
C GLY A 189 -25.86 -13.85 35.33
N TYR A 190 -25.11 -13.42 36.35
CA TYR A 190 -23.70 -13.07 36.24
C TYR A 190 -22.84 -14.31 36.00
N GLN A 191 -22.06 -14.29 34.93
CA GLN A 191 -21.15 -15.38 34.55
C GLN A 191 -19.74 -15.16 35.09
N TYR A 192 -19.22 -16.22 35.71
CA TYR A 192 -17.84 -16.30 36.17
C TYR A 192 -17.00 -17.06 35.14
N ILE A 193 -15.69 -16.81 35.10
CA ILE A 193 -14.75 -17.52 34.22
C ILE A 193 -14.70 -18.99 34.64
N ASP A 194 -14.50 -19.22 35.94
CA ASP A 194 -14.41 -20.53 36.56
C ASP A 194 -14.94 -20.47 38.00
N GLU A 195 -14.88 -21.62 38.68
CA GLU A 195 -15.30 -21.77 40.07
C GLU A 195 -14.44 -20.94 41.03
N ALA A 196 -13.15 -20.77 40.74
CA ALA A 196 -12.24 -20.01 41.60
C ALA A 196 -12.57 -18.51 41.61
N GLU A 197 -12.91 -17.92 40.45
CA GLU A 197 -13.38 -16.53 40.39
C GLU A 197 -14.67 -16.34 41.19
N HIS A 198 -15.57 -17.32 41.16
CA HIS A 198 -16.83 -17.26 41.89
C HIS A 198 -16.63 -17.37 43.41
N GLN A 199 -15.85 -18.34 43.87
CA GLN A 199 -15.50 -18.49 45.30
C GLN A 199 -14.82 -17.21 45.83
N ALA A 200 -13.87 -16.64 45.08
CA ALA A 200 -13.24 -15.37 45.46
C ALA A 200 -14.22 -14.19 45.51
N ALA A 201 -15.27 -14.21 44.66
CA ALA A 201 -16.33 -13.21 44.71
C ALA A 201 -17.22 -13.40 45.95
N GLU A 202 -17.53 -14.63 46.34
CA GLU A 202 -18.28 -14.98 47.56
C GLU A 202 -17.52 -14.55 48.82
N GLU A 203 -16.25 -14.90 48.94
CA GLU A 203 -15.39 -14.48 50.06
C GLU A 203 -15.32 -12.95 50.17
N ARG A 204 -15.19 -12.26 49.03
CA ARG A 204 -15.17 -10.78 49.00
C ARG A 204 -16.52 -10.18 49.37
N ALA A 205 -17.61 -10.82 48.98
CA ALA A 205 -18.98 -10.43 49.31
C ALA A 205 -19.26 -10.58 50.80
N GLU A 206 -18.83 -11.70 51.40
CA GLU A 206 -18.89 -11.94 52.84
C GLU A 206 -18.05 -10.92 53.62
N ALA A 207 -16.77 -10.75 53.23
CA ALA A 207 -15.85 -9.83 53.91
C ALA A 207 -16.31 -8.37 53.87
N LYS A 208 -17.05 -7.98 52.83
CA LYS A 208 -17.56 -6.61 52.65
C LYS A 208 -19.05 -6.45 52.96
N GLY A 209 -19.75 -7.53 53.28
CA GLY A 209 -21.18 -7.55 53.59
C GLY A 209 -22.08 -7.08 52.45
N TYR A 210 -21.84 -7.52 51.20
CA TYR A 210 -22.76 -7.26 50.08
C TYR A 210 -23.27 -8.56 49.46
N GLU A 211 -24.43 -8.52 48.81
CA GLU A 211 -25.00 -9.67 48.11
C GLU A 211 -24.47 -9.77 46.68
N LEU A 212 -24.13 -10.99 46.26
CA LEU A 212 -23.71 -11.24 44.88
C LEU A 212 -24.89 -11.17 43.91
N PRO A 213 -24.65 -10.79 42.65
CA PRO A 213 -25.66 -10.88 41.60
C PRO A 213 -26.09 -12.34 41.39
N PRO A 214 -27.29 -12.59 40.82
CA PRO A 214 -27.77 -13.94 40.53
C PRO A 214 -26.75 -14.74 39.72
N PHE A 215 -26.46 -15.97 40.15
CA PHE A 215 -25.45 -16.81 39.50
C PHE A 215 -25.93 -17.27 38.12
N GLY A 216 -25.16 -16.94 37.08
CA GLY A 216 -25.46 -17.26 35.68
C GLY A 216 -24.65 -18.42 35.08
N GLY A 217 -23.76 -19.05 35.85
CA GLY A 217 -22.90 -20.14 35.37
C GLY A 217 -21.42 -19.76 35.18
N TYR A 218 -20.63 -20.75 34.80
CA TYR A 218 -19.18 -20.64 34.53
C TYR A 218 -18.88 -20.55 33.02
N GLY A 219 -17.62 -20.26 32.67
CA GLY A 219 -17.15 -20.24 31.27
C GLY A 219 -17.25 -18.87 30.59
N TYR A 220 -17.30 -17.78 31.36
CA TYR A 220 -17.28 -16.43 30.77
C TYR A 220 -16.03 -16.18 29.93
N THR A 221 -16.22 -15.73 28.69
CA THR A 221 -15.12 -15.31 27.81
C THR A 221 -15.40 -13.93 27.22
N ALA A 222 -14.58 -12.94 27.58
CA ALA A 222 -14.79 -11.54 27.23
C ALA A 222 -14.82 -11.24 25.72
N HIS A 223 -14.31 -12.13 24.88
CA HIS A 223 -14.26 -11.97 23.42
C HIS A 223 -15.41 -12.64 22.68
N GLN A 224 -16.26 -13.40 23.37
CA GLN A 224 -17.43 -14.02 22.74
C GLN A 224 -18.35 -12.94 22.18
N ARG A 225 -19.06 -13.25 21.08
CA ARG A 225 -20.03 -12.31 20.52
C ARG A 225 -21.11 -11.98 21.56
N PRO A 226 -21.55 -10.71 21.66
CA PRO A 226 -22.66 -10.34 22.52
C PRO A 226 -23.94 -11.09 22.14
N ASN A 227 -24.74 -11.44 23.14
CA ASN A 227 -26.08 -11.97 22.91
C ASN A 227 -27.01 -10.79 22.58
N ALA A 228 -27.63 -10.81 21.40
CA ALA A 228 -28.49 -9.74 20.89
C ALA A 228 -29.68 -9.43 21.82
N ASP A 229 -30.18 -10.44 22.53
CA ASP A 229 -31.34 -10.31 23.41
C ASP A 229 -30.96 -10.01 24.86
N CYS A 230 -29.67 -9.79 25.16
CA CYS A 230 -29.22 -9.54 26.52
C CYS A 230 -29.80 -8.22 27.07
N PRO A 231 -30.60 -8.24 28.15
CA PRO A 231 -31.20 -7.03 28.72
C PRO A 231 -30.16 -6.13 29.39
N MET A 232 -29.03 -6.69 29.83
CA MET A 232 -27.99 -5.94 30.57
C MET A 232 -27.15 -5.05 29.67
N CYS A 233 -26.89 -5.45 28.42
CA CYS A 233 -26.14 -4.64 27.46
C CYS A 233 -26.96 -4.26 26.22
N GLY A 234 -28.26 -4.58 26.18
CA GLY A 234 -29.14 -4.34 25.03
C GLY A 234 -28.63 -4.95 23.73
N GLY A 235 -27.94 -6.09 23.78
CA GLY A 235 -27.34 -6.71 22.60
C GLY A 235 -26.03 -6.11 22.10
N GLU A 236 -25.59 -4.97 22.62
CA GLU A 236 -24.41 -4.27 22.11
C GLU A 236 -23.07 -4.82 22.63
N GLY A 237 -23.09 -5.44 23.81
CA GLY A 237 -21.90 -5.88 24.52
C GLY A 237 -21.00 -4.75 25.02
N MET A 238 -19.79 -5.13 25.41
CA MET A 238 -18.77 -4.25 25.95
C MET A 238 -17.68 -3.99 24.90
N ALA A 239 -17.48 -2.72 24.55
CA ALA A 239 -16.40 -2.31 23.66
C ALA A 239 -15.04 -2.44 24.36
N ARG A 240 -14.08 -3.05 23.68
CA ARG A 240 -12.70 -3.23 24.15
C ARG A 240 -11.75 -2.87 23.02
N VAL A 241 -10.70 -2.13 23.35
CA VAL A 241 -9.60 -1.90 22.42
C VAL A 241 -8.76 -3.17 22.40
N TYR A 242 -8.51 -3.69 21.20
CA TYR A 242 -7.67 -4.85 20.96
C TYR A 242 -6.52 -4.46 20.05
N THR A 243 -5.32 -4.77 20.49
CA THR A 243 -4.09 -4.60 19.72
C THR A 243 -3.62 -5.99 19.30
N PRO A 244 -3.63 -6.32 17.99
CA PRO A 244 -3.13 -7.60 17.49
C PRO A 244 -1.64 -7.80 17.78
N ASP A 245 -1.18 -9.04 17.67
CA ASP A 245 0.24 -9.37 17.81
C ASP A 245 1.05 -8.77 16.65
N THR A 246 2.12 -8.04 16.97
CA THR A 246 2.94 -7.35 15.98
C THR A 246 3.72 -8.31 15.06
N ARG A 247 3.89 -9.57 15.49
CA ARG A 247 4.53 -10.62 14.68
C ARG A 247 3.68 -10.99 13.46
N ASP A 248 2.36 -10.86 13.58
CA ASP A 248 1.40 -11.28 12.56
C ASP A 248 0.98 -10.15 11.60
N LEU A 249 1.52 -8.94 11.78
CA LEU A 249 1.22 -7.79 10.93
C LEU A 249 1.68 -7.99 9.49
N SER A 250 0.87 -7.50 8.55
CA SER A 250 1.27 -7.39 7.15
C SER A 250 2.50 -6.46 7.00
N PRO A 251 3.30 -6.61 5.93
CA PRO A 251 4.42 -5.71 5.68
C PRO A 251 4.04 -4.22 5.67
N ALA A 252 2.86 -3.90 5.13
CA ALA A 252 2.34 -2.53 5.09
C ALA A 252 1.94 -2.02 6.48
N ALA A 253 1.24 -2.83 7.29
CA ALA A 253 0.90 -2.47 8.66
C ALA A 253 2.15 -2.32 9.55
N ARG A 254 3.16 -3.18 9.36
CA ARG A 254 4.46 -3.05 10.04
C ARG A 254 5.21 -1.78 9.63
N LEU A 255 5.11 -1.39 8.36
CA LEU A 255 5.66 -0.11 7.89
C LEU A 255 4.84 1.10 8.39
N LEU A 256 3.55 0.95 8.65
CA LEU A 256 2.72 2.00 9.24
C LEU A 256 3.01 2.18 10.74
N LEU A 257 3.32 1.09 11.45
CA LEU A 257 3.67 1.12 12.87
C LEU A 257 4.94 1.93 13.12
N ASP A 258 4.83 2.98 13.94
CA ASP A 258 5.95 3.83 14.31
C ASP A 258 6.52 3.45 15.68
N GLY A 259 5.65 3.16 16.64
CA GLY A 259 6.06 2.78 17.99
C GLY A 259 4.92 2.22 18.84
N ILE A 260 5.30 1.58 19.95
CA ILE A 260 4.38 1.07 20.95
C ILE A 260 4.92 1.48 22.32
N GLU A 261 4.08 2.12 23.13
CA GLU A 261 4.43 2.63 24.45
C GLU A 261 3.48 2.06 25.51
N GLN A 262 4.03 1.55 26.61
CA GLN A 262 3.24 1.14 27.77
C GLN A 262 3.00 2.34 28.69
N THR A 263 1.74 2.79 28.76
CA THR A 263 1.32 3.90 29.63
C THR A 263 0.60 3.37 30.87
N LYS A 264 0.38 4.25 31.87
CA LYS A 264 -0.44 3.92 33.06
C LYS A 264 -1.86 3.46 32.70
N ASN A 265 -2.38 3.89 31.54
CA ASN A 265 -3.73 3.62 31.08
C ASN A 265 -3.79 2.51 30.02
N GLY A 266 -2.69 1.80 29.77
CA GLY A 266 -2.60 0.73 28.79
C GLY A 266 -1.61 1.00 27.66
N ILE A 267 -1.73 0.23 26.58
CA ILE A 267 -0.79 0.27 25.45
C ILE A 267 -1.21 1.38 24.47
N LYS A 268 -0.28 2.28 24.16
CA LYS A 268 -0.43 3.32 23.14
C LYS A 268 0.31 2.89 21.89
N VAL A 269 -0.40 2.81 20.77
CA VAL A 269 0.17 2.51 19.46
C VAL A 269 0.30 3.81 18.68
N THR A 270 1.50 4.12 18.19
CA THR A 270 1.76 5.28 17.33
C THR A 270 1.96 4.84 15.88
N THR A 271 1.37 5.58 14.95
CA THR A 271 1.44 5.31 13.51
C THR A 271 2.16 6.43 12.79
N ARG A 272 2.79 6.09 11.66
CA ARG A 272 3.30 7.08 10.71
C ARG A 272 2.16 7.90 10.11
N ASP A 273 2.47 9.10 9.67
CA ASP A 273 1.52 10.02 9.04
C ASP A 273 1.20 9.57 7.61
N ARG A 274 -0.06 9.16 7.40
CA ARG A 274 -0.58 8.65 6.12
C ARG A 274 -0.89 9.78 5.15
N ASP A 275 -1.39 10.90 5.66
CA ASP A 275 -1.75 12.05 4.84
C ASP A 275 -0.50 12.74 4.31
N ALA A 276 0.55 12.86 5.15
CA ALA A 276 1.85 13.35 4.71
C ALA A 276 2.49 12.44 3.64
N ALA A 277 2.25 11.12 3.69
CA ALA A 277 2.71 10.20 2.65
C ALA A 277 1.96 10.42 1.33
N LEU A 278 0.63 10.57 1.39
CA LEU A 278 -0.20 10.91 0.22
C LEU A 278 0.19 12.25 -0.39
N ASP A 279 0.40 13.28 0.42
CA ASP A 279 0.84 14.60 -0.04
C ASP A 279 2.17 14.56 -0.80
N ARG A 280 3.11 13.74 -0.32
CA ARG A 280 4.41 13.56 -1.00
C ARG A 280 4.25 12.85 -2.35
N ILE A 281 3.37 11.86 -2.44
CA ILE A 281 3.03 11.20 -3.71
C ILE A 281 2.34 12.20 -4.64
N ALA A 282 1.35 12.94 -4.17
CA ALA A 282 0.61 13.92 -4.97
C ALA A 282 1.52 15.05 -5.49
N LYS A 283 2.47 15.53 -4.67
CA LYS A 283 3.51 16.48 -5.12
C LYS A 283 4.42 15.88 -6.19
N HIS A 284 4.84 14.62 -6.02
CA HIS A 284 5.69 13.95 -7.01
C HIS A 284 4.96 13.78 -8.36
N LEU A 285 3.67 13.46 -8.33
CA LEU A 285 2.82 13.35 -9.51
C LEU A 285 2.41 14.70 -10.12
N GLY A 286 2.82 15.82 -9.51
CA GLY A 286 2.46 17.17 -9.97
C GLY A 286 0.98 17.53 -9.76
N MET A 287 0.24 16.77 -8.96
CA MET A 287 -1.17 17.05 -8.63
C MET A 287 -1.31 18.26 -7.71
N LEU A 288 -0.31 18.51 -6.88
CA LEU A 288 -0.24 19.67 -6.00
C LEU A 288 0.77 20.65 -6.59
N SER A 289 0.28 21.81 -7.02
CA SER A 289 1.15 22.90 -7.45
C SER A 289 1.90 23.44 -6.23
N ASN A 290 3.22 23.22 -6.16
CA ASN A 290 4.09 23.92 -5.21
C ASN A 290 4.22 25.42 -5.50
N SER A 291 3.51 25.94 -6.50
CA SER A 291 3.51 27.35 -6.83
C SER A 291 2.70 28.12 -5.77
N ARG A 292 3.40 28.97 -5.02
CA ARG A 292 2.84 30.23 -4.54
C ARG A 292 1.99 30.81 -5.69
N VAL A 293 0.68 30.87 -5.50
CA VAL A 293 -0.20 31.55 -6.46
C VAL A 293 0.11 33.03 -6.33
N GLU A 294 1.00 33.52 -7.20
CA GLU A 294 1.18 34.96 -7.35
C GLU A 294 -0.06 35.48 -8.06
N LEU A 295 -0.98 36.05 -7.29
CA LEU A 295 -2.09 36.80 -7.84
C LEU A 295 -1.49 38.09 -8.42
N SER A 296 -1.19 38.07 -9.70
CA SER A 296 -0.80 39.27 -10.44
C SER A 296 -2.03 39.90 -11.08
N GLY A 297 -2.05 41.24 -11.15
CA GLY A 297 -3.03 41.98 -11.94
C GLY A 297 -2.88 41.72 -13.44
N PRO A 298 -3.76 42.29 -14.28
CA PRO A 298 -3.66 42.20 -15.74
C PRO A 298 -2.23 42.54 -16.20
N ASN A 299 -1.64 41.68 -17.04
CA ASN A 299 -0.26 41.80 -17.55
C ASN A 299 0.86 41.67 -16.51
N GLY A 300 0.63 40.98 -15.38
CA GLY A 300 1.69 40.72 -14.40
C GLY A 300 1.98 41.89 -13.44
N GLY A 301 1.14 42.93 -13.47
CA GLY A 301 1.28 44.11 -12.62
C GLY A 301 0.84 43.88 -11.16
N PRO A 302 1.15 44.82 -10.24
CA PRO A 302 0.62 44.80 -8.88
C PRO A 302 -0.91 44.79 -8.88
N ILE A 303 -1.53 44.10 -7.92
CA ILE A 303 -2.98 44.22 -7.70
C ILE A 303 -3.24 45.65 -7.25
N GLN A 304 -3.85 46.44 -8.13
CA GLN A 304 -4.28 47.81 -7.85
C GLN A 304 -5.42 47.74 -6.82
N HIS A 305 -5.15 48.18 -5.58
CA HIS A 305 -6.15 48.28 -4.51
C HIS A 305 -6.72 49.70 -4.37
N GLU A 306 -6.37 50.62 -5.28
CA GLU A 306 -6.93 51.97 -5.28
C GLU A 306 -8.36 51.96 -5.81
N TYR A 307 -9.30 51.90 -4.89
CA TYR A 307 -10.69 52.23 -5.16
C TYR A 307 -10.83 53.74 -5.28
N THR A 308 -11.30 54.22 -6.43
CA THR A 308 -11.55 55.65 -6.63
C THR A 308 -12.86 56.06 -5.95
N ALA A 309 -13.03 57.35 -5.68
CA ALA A 309 -14.29 57.89 -5.14
C ALA A 309 -15.50 57.59 -6.04
N ASP A 310 -15.28 57.38 -7.34
CA ASP A 310 -16.32 57.02 -8.30
C ASP A 310 -16.68 55.53 -8.20
N ASP A 311 -15.71 54.65 -7.92
CA ASP A 311 -15.96 53.23 -7.65
C ASP A 311 -16.84 53.04 -6.42
N TYR A 312 -16.59 53.81 -5.35
CA TYR A 312 -17.43 53.82 -4.16
C TYR A 312 -18.84 54.36 -4.43
N ARG A 313 -18.98 55.38 -5.30
CA ARG A 313 -20.28 55.91 -5.72
C ARG A 313 -21.06 54.87 -6.52
N ALA A 314 -20.43 54.20 -7.48
CA ALA A 314 -21.05 53.16 -8.30
C ALA A 314 -21.45 51.93 -7.46
N ALA A 315 -20.62 51.53 -6.51
CA ALA A 315 -20.95 50.45 -5.57
C ALA A 315 -22.16 50.81 -4.69
N ARG A 316 -22.21 52.05 -4.19
CA ARG A 316 -23.32 52.57 -3.37
C ARG A 316 -24.62 52.67 -4.17
N GLU A 317 -24.55 53.05 -5.43
CA GLU A 317 -25.70 53.11 -6.33
C GLU A 317 -26.24 51.71 -6.68
N LYS A 318 -25.36 50.74 -6.94
CA LYS A 318 -25.76 49.33 -7.13
C LYS A 318 -26.42 48.74 -5.88
N LEU A 319 -25.88 49.02 -4.69
CA LEU A 319 -26.50 48.61 -3.42
C LEU A 319 -27.87 49.28 -3.24
N ARG A 320 -27.98 50.58 -3.53
CA ARG A 320 -29.25 51.32 -3.46
C ARG A 320 -30.30 50.75 -4.40
N ASN A 321 -29.93 50.40 -5.64
CA ASN A 321 -30.85 49.81 -6.60
C ASN A 321 -31.26 48.38 -6.20
N ARG A 322 -30.38 47.62 -5.54
CA ARG A 322 -30.66 46.27 -5.05
C ARG A 322 -31.48 46.25 -3.75
N MET A 323 -31.38 47.30 -2.94
CA MET A 323 -32.14 47.51 -1.71
C MET A 323 -33.43 48.28 -1.91
N ARG A 324 -33.74 48.71 -3.14
CA ARG A 324 -35.04 49.30 -3.44
C ARG A 324 -36.05 48.14 -3.49
N PRO A 325 -36.94 47.99 -2.50
CA PRO A 325 -37.98 46.98 -2.60
C PRO A 325 -38.87 47.34 -3.79
N ASP A 326 -39.20 46.36 -4.60
CA ASP A 326 -40.17 46.48 -5.67
C ASP A 326 -41.52 46.80 -5.02
N HIS A 327 -41.80 48.10 -4.86
CA HIS A 327 -43.12 48.61 -4.56
C HIS A 327 -43.82 48.87 -5.88
N GLU A 328 -44.49 47.84 -6.38
CA GLU A 328 -45.75 47.92 -7.13
C GLU A 328 -46.72 46.87 -6.58
#